data_AF-A0A527TLG3-F1
#
_entry.id   AF-A0A527TLG3-F1
#
_cell.length_a   1.000
_cell.length_b   1.000
_cell.length_c   1.000
_cell.angle_alpha   90.00
_cell.angle_beta   90.00
_cell.angle_gamma   90.00
#
_symmetry.space_group_name_H-M   'P 1'
#
loop_
_entity.id
_entity.type
_entity.pdbx_description
1 polymer ?
#
loop_
_entity_poly.entity_id
_entity_poly.type
_entity_poly.pdbx_seq_one_letter_code
_entity_poly.pdbx_strand_id
1 'polypeptide(L)' 'IQEGVAALGGYAEIFQRNVLASGVIPQISLIMGPCAGGDVYSPAMTDFIFMVRDTSYMFVTGPDVVKT' A
#
# COMPACT_ATOMS: atom_id res chain seq x y z
N ILE A 1 -1.18 11.74 9.10
CA ILE A 1 -0.01 12.02 9.98
C ILE A 1 -0.44 12.47 11.38
N GLN A 2 -1.45 13.33 11.45
CA GLN A 2 -1.99 13.95 12.67
C GLN A 2 -2.45 12.91 13.70
N GLU A 3 -2.90 11.74 13.24
CA GLU A 3 -3.33 10.63 14.09
C GLU A 3 -2.16 9.75 14.59
N GLY A 4 -0.93 10.02 14.16
CA GLY A 4 0.28 9.38 14.66
C GLY A 4 0.24 7.85 14.65
N VAL A 5 0.54 7.25 15.80
CA VAL A 5 0.58 5.79 16.00
C VAL A 5 -0.76 5.10 15.77
N ALA A 6 -1.88 5.80 15.96
CA ALA A 6 -3.20 5.22 15.72
C ALA A 6 -3.37 4.86 14.23
N ALA A 7 -2.92 5.73 13.33
CA ALA A 7 -2.92 5.45 11.89
C ALA A 7 -2.00 4.27 11.52
N LEU A 8 -0.85 4.15 12.19
CA LEU A 8 0.06 3.01 11.99
C LEU A 8 -0.55 1.68 12.45
N GLY A 9 -1.28 1.70 13.57
CA GLY A 9 -2.06 0.54 14.04
C GLY A 9 -3.11 0.11 13.01
N GLY A 10 -3.80 1.07 12.40
CA GLY A 10 -4.76 0.81 11.33
C GLY A 10 -4.14 0.08 10.13
N TYR A 11 -2.95 0.48 9.69
CA TYR A 11 -2.21 -0.24 8.64
C TYR A 11 -1.85 -1.67 9.06
N ALA A 12 -1.31 -1.85 10.27
CA ALA A 12 -0.89 -3.16 10.75
C ALA A 12 -2.06 -4.16 10.76
N GLU A 13 -3.24 -3.68 11.14
CA GLU A 13 -4.48 -4.44 11.11
C GLU A 13 -4.91 -4.88 9.70
N ILE A 14 -4.74 -4.01 8.70
CA ILE A 14 -5.02 -4.34 7.29
C ILE A 14 -3.99 -5.37 6.81
N PHE A 15 -2.72 -5.16 7.11
CA PHE A 15 -1.63 -6.04 6.71
C PHE A 15 -1.79 -7.46 7.26
N GLN A 16 -2.16 -7.58 8.53
CA GLN A 16 -2.45 -8.87 9.16
C GLN A 16 -3.55 -9.63 8.41
N ARG A 17 -4.60 -8.93 7.97
CA ARG A 17 -5.71 -9.54 7.21
C ARG A 17 -5.27 -9.93 5.80
N ASN A 18 -4.43 -9.12 5.13
CA ASN A 18 -3.87 -9.49 3.83
C ASN A 18 -3.09 -10.80 3.90
N VAL A 19 -2.24 -10.95 4.92
CA VAL A 19 -1.44 -12.17 5.14
C VAL A 19 -2.33 -13.38 5.40
N LEU A 20 -3.32 -13.26 6.30
CA LEU A 20 -4.23 -14.36 6.62
C LEU A 20 -5.13 -14.78 5.44
N ALA A 21 -5.43 -13.85 4.54
CA ALA A 21 -6.22 -14.10 3.34
C ALA A 21 -5.40 -14.65 2.16
N SER A 22 -4.06 -14.53 2.21
CA SER A 22 -3.17 -14.94 1.12
C SER A 22 -3.27 -16.44 0.85
N GLY A 23 -3.55 -16.80 -0.40
CA GLY A 23 -3.79 -18.20 -0.80
C GLY A 23 -5.13 -18.78 -0.34
N VAL A 24 -5.97 -18.01 0.37
CA VAL A 24 -7.31 -18.43 0.82
C VAL A 24 -8.40 -17.80 -0.05
N ILE A 25 -8.32 -16.50 -0.31
CA ILE A 25 -9.20 -15.78 -1.23
C ILE A 25 -8.37 -14.91 -2.19
N PRO A 26 -8.83 -14.69 -3.43
CA PRO A 26 -8.16 -13.77 -4.34
C PRO A 26 -8.22 -12.33 -3.83
N GLN A 27 -7.07 -11.66 -3.78
CA GLN A 27 -6.87 -10.27 -3.40
C GLN A 27 -6.35 -9.49 -4.62
N ILE A 28 -7.08 -8.45 -5.04
CA ILE A 28 -6.75 -7.67 -6.23
C ILE A 28 -6.64 -6.19 -5.85
N SER A 29 -5.52 -5.57 -6.16
CA SER A 29 -5.26 -4.14 -5.93
C SER A 29 -5.32 -3.34 -7.21
N LEU A 30 -6.03 -2.20 -7.17
CA LEU A 30 -6.14 -1.25 -8.28
C LEU A 30 -5.56 0.10 -7.84
N ILE A 31 -4.41 0.47 -8.39
CA ILE A 31 -3.75 1.73 -8.09
C ILE A 31 -4.14 2.75 -9.16
N MET A 32 -5.05 3.66 -8.77
CA MET A 32 -5.65 4.66 -9.66
C MET A 32 -5.17 6.09 -9.34
N GLY A 33 -4.11 6.22 -8.55
CA GLY A 33 -3.60 7.50 -8.07
C GLY A 33 -2.27 7.36 -7.31
N PRO A 34 -1.90 8.36 -6.50
CA PRO A 34 -0.75 8.30 -5.60
C PRO A 34 -0.92 7.19 -4.55
N CYS A 35 0.10 6.36 -4.37
CA CYS A 35 0.18 5.35 -3.31
C CYS A 35 1.58 5.40 -2.71
N ALA A 36 1.73 5.87 -1.47
CA ALA A 36 3.05 6.19 -0.91
C ALA A 36 3.21 5.72 0.54
N GLY A 37 4.43 5.40 0.94
CA GLY A 37 4.73 5.08 2.34
C GLY A 37 4.07 3.79 2.81
N GLY A 38 3.21 3.87 3.84
CA GLY A 38 2.53 2.71 4.39
C GLY A 38 1.55 2.05 3.41
N ASP A 39 0.94 2.84 2.52
CA ASP A 39 -0.09 2.35 1.60
C ASP A 39 0.42 1.24 0.69
N VAL A 40 1.68 1.30 0.25
CA VAL A 40 2.20 0.37 -0.77
C VAL A 40 2.32 -1.06 -0.27
N TYR A 41 2.36 -1.28 1.05
CA TYR A 41 2.57 -2.61 1.61
C TYR A 41 1.33 -3.50 1.49
N SER A 42 0.11 -2.94 1.58
CA SER A 42 -1.10 -3.75 1.41
C SER A 42 -1.20 -4.31 -0.02
N PRO A 43 -1.09 -3.49 -1.10
CA PRO A 43 -1.03 -4.01 -2.46
C PRO A 43 0.10 -5.00 -2.70
N ALA A 44 1.28 -4.77 -2.10
CA ALA A 44 2.42 -5.68 -2.23
C ALA A 44 2.16 -7.10 -1.67
N MET A 45 1.15 -7.27 -0.81
CA MET A 45 0.72 -8.56 -0.27
C MET A 45 -0.48 -9.17 -1.00
N THR A 46 -1.06 -8.46 -1.98
CA THR A 46 -2.18 -8.98 -2.79
C THR A 46 -1.68 -9.78 -3.99
N ASP A 47 -2.56 -10.60 -4.58
CA ASP A 47 -2.19 -11.53 -5.65
C ASP A 47 -1.93 -10.82 -6.99
N PHE A 48 -2.65 -9.72 -7.25
CA PHE A 48 -2.50 -8.94 -8.48
C PHE A 48 -2.56 -7.44 -8.20
N ILE A 49 -1.70 -6.68 -8.87
CA ILE A 49 -1.65 -5.22 -8.81
C ILE A 49 -1.80 -4.66 -10.22
N PHE A 50 -2.84 -3.86 -10.45
CA PHE A 50 -3.04 -3.11 -11.69
C PHE A 50 -2.86 -1.63 -11.44
N MET A 51 -2.22 -0.94 -12.39
CA MET A 51 -1.91 0.49 -12.29
C MET A 51 -2.43 1.24 -13.51
N VAL A 52 -2.97 2.44 -13.31
CA VAL A 52 -3.37 3.33 -14.40
C VAL A 52 -2.15 4.09 -14.90
N ARG A 53 -1.84 3.95 -16.20
CA ARG A 53 -0.74 4.67 -16.85
C ARG A 53 -0.91 6.18 -16.67
N ASP A 54 0.19 6.89 -16.47
CA ASP A 54 0.32 8.35 -16.36
C ASP A 54 -0.35 9.00 -15.14
N THR A 55 -1.31 8.35 -14.48
CA THR A 55 -2.05 8.93 -13.34
C THR A 55 -1.80 8.23 -12.00
N SER A 56 -1.06 7.13 -11.98
CA SER A 56 -0.76 6.38 -10.75
C SER A 56 0.73 6.16 -10.53
N TYR A 57 1.12 6.05 -9.26
CA TYR A 57 2.50 5.77 -8.88
C TYR A 57 2.58 5.14 -7.48
N MET A 58 3.60 4.31 -7.28
CA MET A 58 3.89 3.65 -6.00
C MET A 58 5.35 3.88 -5.58
N PHE A 59 5.58 4.27 -4.34
CA PHE A 59 6.92 4.31 -3.74
C PHE A 59 6.84 4.25 -2.21
N VAL A 60 7.85 3.64 -1.57
CA VAL A 60 7.97 3.66 -0.11
C VAL A 60 8.34 5.06 0.37
N THR A 61 9.36 5.64 -0.25
CA THR A 61 9.90 6.96 0.11
C THR A 61 9.82 7.90 -1.08
N GLY A 62 9.31 9.11 -0.86
CA GLY A 62 9.11 10.09 -1.93
C GLY A 62 10.42 10.60 -2.54
N PRO A 63 10.42 11.05 -3.81
CA PRO A 63 11.62 11.48 -4.52
C PRO A 63 12.41 12.59 -3.82
N ASP A 64 11.71 13.50 -3.13
CA ASP A 64 12.36 14.63 -2.44
C ASP A 64 13.21 14.17 -1.26
N VAL A 65 12.79 13.07 -0.60
CA VAL A 65 13.56 12.45 0.49
C VAL A 65 14.73 11.63 -0.08
N VAL A 66 14.54 10.97 -1.22
CA VAL A 66 15.60 10.15 -1.87
C VAL A 66 16.72 10.99 -2.48
N LYS A 67 16.43 12.22 -2.92
CA LYS A 67 17.41 13.14 -3.51
C LYS A 67 18.36 13.79 -2.49
N THR A 68 18.13 13.58 -1.20
CA THR A 68 18.96 14.11 -0.11
C THR A 68 19.96 13.05 0.32
#